data_AF-A1KC33-F1
#
_entry.id   AF-A1KC33-F1
#
_cell.length_a   1.000
_cell.length_b   1.000
_cell.length_c   1.000
_cell.angle_alpha   90.00
_cell.angle_beta   90.00
_cell.angle_gamma   90.00
#
_symmetry.space_group_name_H-M   'P 1'
#
loop_
_entity.id
_entity.type
_entity.pdbx_description
1 polymer ?
#
loop_
_entity_poly.entity_id
_entity_poly.type
_entity_poly.pdbx_seq_one_letter_code
_entity_poly.pdbx_strand_id
1 'polypeptide(L)'
;MVIESWRNWRAVLLLASFVAVLSACKTAPPREVTEDLDLESAVTVVVDELVRQAGPSILDRLVARQVAIDPFLDGETGQQTVTAKKAEELLLAQLSTRKSHLKVLPFRGEEVSKAEYLITGSIKRTANRGYVLTSSLTDRRVGLVIAQSAVPVQRAAVDQTPTRFFAESPSMVKDRVTEGYLKTAETPAGGNADPVYLGSVSTAAVLAEALEAYNAEQWEKALTYYTEAASRPDGAQLRVFNGIYLANVQLGRHEAAEQAFGRIVALGLATDNLAVRILFNPGSTDFWRDQRVSGAYPMWIRQIARETQAGGYCLTIVGHTSRTGAENVNARLSLARARVMRDLLLREVPALSTALRIDGKGSSQNIVGSGTDDVRDSLDRRVEFRAVSCNG
;
A
#
# COMPACT_ATOMS: atom_id res chain seq x y z
N MET A 1 -70.84 -24.12 27.89
CA MET A 1 -69.53 -23.58 28.31
C MET A 1 -68.48 -24.55 27.80
N VAL A 2 -67.43 -24.04 27.14
CA VAL A 2 -66.26 -24.76 26.57
C VAL A 2 -66.47 -25.45 25.20
N ILE A 3 -66.21 -24.71 24.11
CA ILE A 3 -65.61 -25.15 22.82
C ILE A 3 -64.93 -23.88 22.22
N GLU A 4 -63.82 -23.38 22.78
CA GLU A 4 -62.41 -23.65 22.42
C GLU A 4 -62.11 -23.63 20.90
N SER A 5 -61.71 -22.48 20.36
CA SER A 5 -60.32 -21.95 20.30
C SER A 5 -59.38 -22.57 19.24
N TRP A 6 -59.85 -23.50 18.41
CA TRP A 6 -58.98 -24.22 17.45
C TRP A 6 -58.77 -23.56 16.08
N ARG A 7 -59.34 -22.37 15.83
CA ARG A 7 -59.33 -21.76 14.48
C ARG A 7 -58.30 -20.64 14.27
N ASN A 8 -57.57 -20.24 15.31
CA ASN A 8 -56.60 -19.13 15.23
C ASN A 8 -55.12 -19.58 15.20
N TRP A 9 -54.81 -20.86 15.40
CA TRP A 9 -53.42 -21.33 15.41
C TRP A 9 -52.86 -21.68 14.02
N ARG A 10 -53.73 -22.01 13.05
CA ARG A 10 -53.28 -22.29 11.67
C ARG A 10 -52.82 -21.03 10.93
N ALA A 11 -53.38 -19.86 11.24
CA ALA A 11 -52.96 -18.59 10.64
C ALA A 11 -51.63 -18.08 11.21
N VAL A 12 -51.36 -18.32 12.50
CA VAL A 12 -50.09 -17.93 13.14
C VAL A 12 -48.94 -18.86 12.73
N LEU A 13 -49.21 -20.16 12.51
CA LEU A 13 -48.20 -21.10 12.01
C LEU A 13 -47.82 -20.88 10.54
N LEU A 14 -48.73 -20.35 9.70
CA LEU A 14 -48.41 -20.02 8.31
C LEU A 14 -47.60 -18.72 8.17
N LEU A 15 -47.74 -17.76 9.10
CA LEU A 15 -46.87 -16.57 9.13
C LEU A 15 -45.50 -16.87 9.75
N ALA A 16 -45.42 -17.78 10.72
CA ALA A 16 -44.15 -18.21 11.31
C ALA A 16 -43.29 -19.08 10.37
N SER A 17 -43.92 -19.73 9.39
CA SER A 17 -43.21 -20.56 8.39
C SER A 17 -42.57 -19.73 7.26
N PHE A 18 -42.99 -18.47 7.07
CA PHE A 18 -42.45 -17.60 6.02
C PHE A 18 -41.26 -16.74 6.49
N VAL A 19 -41.00 -16.69 7.81
CA VAL A 19 -39.86 -15.95 8.40
C VAL A 19 -38.60 -16.83 8.51
N ALA A 20 -38.71 -18.14 8.30
CA ALA A 20 -37.58 -19.08 8.39
C ALA A 20 -36.82 -19.32 7.05
N VAL A 21 -37.13 -18.56 5.98
CA VAL A 21 -36.37 -18.58 4.71
C VAL A 21 -35.72 -17.23 4.42
N LEU A 22 -35.35 -16.49 5.46
CA LEU A 22 -34.18 -15.62 5.36
C LEU A 22 -32.95 -16.50 5.60
N SER A 23 -32.63 -17.34 4.62
CA SER A 23 -31.29 -17.89 4.50
C SER A 23 -30.36 -16.70 4.30
N ALA A 24 -29.84 -16.16 5.41
CA ALA A 24 -28.65 -15.34 5.38
C ALA A 24 -27.63 -16.12 4.54
N CYS A 25 -27.19 -15.55 3.42
CA CYS A 25 -26.07 -16.09 2.65
C CYS A 25 -24.86 -16.13 3.57
N LYS A 26 -24.71 -17.19 4.37
CA LYS A 26 -23.50 -17.43 5.12
C LYS A 26 -22.45 -17.80 4.09
N THR A 27 -21.54 -16.86 3.84
CA THR A 27 -20.26 -17.14 3.18
C THR A 27 -19.61 -18.32 3.90
N ALA A 28 -19.13 -19.29 3.13
CA ALA A 28 -18.52 -20.46 3.75
C ALA A 28 -17.24 -20.02 4.48
N PRO A 29 -16.95 -20.53 5.70
CA PRO A 29 -15.76 -20.10 6.43
C PRO A 29 -14.48 -20.49 5.67
N PRO A 30 -13.41 -19.68 5.71
CA PRO A 30 -12.13 -20.00 5.10
C PRO A 30 -11.60 -21.35 5.61
N ARG A 31 -10.97 -22.14 4.74
CA ARG A 31 -10.21 -23.32 5.18
C ARG A 31 -8.90 -22.85 5.82
N GLU A 32 -8.60 -23.35 7.02
CA GLU A 32 -7.28 -23.14 7.63
C GLU A 32 -6.24 -24.00 6.90
N VAL A 33 -5.20 -23.33 6.40
CA VAL A 33 -4.00 -23.98 5.86
C VAL A 33 -2.85 -23.69 6.80
N THR A 34 -2.30 -24.74 7.40
CA THR A 34 -1.22 -24.64 8.40
C THR A 34 0.16 -24.95 7.83
N GLU A 35 0.23 -25.49 6.61
CA GLU A 35 1.49 -25.81 5.93
C GLU A 35 2.00 -24.61 5.12
N ASP A 36 3.32 -24.40 5.16
CA ASP A 36 3.99 -23.40 4.33
C ASP A 36 4.10 -23.91 2.88
N LEU A 37 3.35 -23.29 1.97
CA LEU A 37 3.30 -23.68 0.56
C LEU A 37 4.30 -22.90 -0.29
N ASP A 38 4.74 -23.46 -1.42
CA ASP A 38 5.35 -22.65 -2.48
C ASP A 38 4.33 -21.61 -3.02
N LEU A 39 4.82 -20.61 -3.74
CA LEU A 39 3.98 -19.48 -4.17
C LEU A 39 2.83 -19.90 -5.10
N GLU A 40 3.07 -20.83 -6.03
CA GLU A 40 2.05 -21.25 -7.00
C GLU A 40 0.96 -22.09 -6.33
N SER A 41 1.36 -23.01 -5.44
CA SER A 41 0.44 -23.78 -4.60
C SER A 41 -0.39 -22.86 -3.69
N ALA A 42 0.24 -21.85 -3.07
CA ALA A 42 -0.47 -20.87 -2.23
C ALA A 42 -1.50 -20.06 -3.03
N VAL A 43 -1.13 -19.58 -4.22
CA VAL A 43 -2.07 -18.88 -5.12
C VAL A 43 -3.23 -19.79 -5.53
N THR A 44 -2.96 -21.07 -5.80
CA THR A 44 -4.00 -22.05 -6.12
C THR A 44 -5.03 -22.18 -5.00
N VAL A 45 -4.57 -22.32 -3.76
CA VAL A 45 -5.44 -22.36 -2.58
C VAL A 45 -6.24 -21.06 -2.44
N VAL A 46 -5.60 -19.90 -2.62
CA VAL A 46 -6.29 -18.59 -2.57
C VAL A 46 -7.40 -18.53 -3.62
N VAL A 47 -7.12 -18.88 -4.87
CA VAL A 47 -8.10 -18.84 -5.96
C VAL A 47 -9.25 -19.82 -5.70
N ASP A 48 -8.95 -21.04 -5.27
CA ASP A 48 -9.96 -22.04 -4.88
C ASP A 48 -10.90 -21.49 -3.82
N GLU A 49 -10.33 -20.87 -2.79
CA GLU A 49 -11.07 -20.40 -1.64
C GLU A 49 -11.91 -19.16 -1.97
N LEU A 50 -11.37 -18.20 -2.74
CA LEU A 50 -12.13 -17.05 -3.22
C LEU A 50 -13.32 -17.48 -4.08
N VAL A 51 -13.13 -18.39 -5.04
CA VAL A 51 -14.22 -18.88 -5.91
C VAL A 51 -15.27 -19.66 -5.11
N ARG A 52 -14.83 -20.45 -4.13
CA ARG A 52 -15.71 -21.26 -3.28
C ARG A 52 -16.57 -20.39 -2.36
N GLN A 53 -15.97 -19.40 -1.69
CA GLN A 53 -16.69 -18.46 -0.82
C GLN A 53 -17.60 -17.52 -1.61
N ALA A 54 -17.14 -17.08 -2.79
CA ALA A 54 -17.92 -16.23 -3.68
C ALA A 54 -19.26 -16.87 -4.02
N GLY A 55 -19.28 -18.21 -4.19
CA GLY A 55 -20.44 -19.07 -4.41
C GLY A 55 -21.29 -18.68 -5.63
N PRO A 56 -21.99 -19.61 -6.31
CA PRO A 56 -23.02 -19.19 -7.24
C PRO A 56 -24.24 -18.68 -6.46
N SER A 57 -24.49 -17.37 -6.46
CA SER A 57 -25.83 -16.85 -6.16
C SER A 57 -26.80 -17.27 -7.27
N ILE A 58 -28.11 -17.16 -7.02
CA ILE A 58 -29.14 -17.44 -8.03
C ILE A 58 -28.93 -16.57 -9.29
N LEU A 59 -28.38 -15.36 -9.14
CA LEU A 59 -28.03 -14.44 -10.23
C LEU A 59 -26.76 -14.83 -10.99
N ASP A 60 -25.77 -15.47 -10.34
CA ASP A 60 -24.51 -15.88 -10.99
C ASP A 60 -24.67 -17.05 -11.95
N ARG A 61 -25.82 -17.72 -11.91
CA ARG A 61 -26.21 -18.71 -12.93
C ARG A 61 -26.62 -18.07 -14.25
N LEU A 62 -26.86 -16.74 -14.26
CA LEU A 62 -27.36 -15.99 -15.40
C LEU A 62 -26.34 -14.97 -15.94
N VAL A 63 -25.48 -14.38 -15.09
CA VAL A 63 -24.50 -13.36 -15.49
C VAL A 63 -23.16 -13.60 -14.78
N ALA A 64 -22.06 -13.54 -15.52
CA ALA A 64 -20.72 -13.60 -14.94
C ALA A 64 -20.36 -12.30 -14.21
N ARG A 65 -19.82 -12.40 -12.99
CA ARG A 65 -19.33 -11.29 -12.19
C ARG A 65 -18.09 -10.69 -12.83
N GLN A 66 -18.14 -9.41 -13.18
CA GLN A 66 -17.01 -8.69 -13.74
C GLN A 66 -16.05 -8.32 -12.61
N VAL A 67 -14.85 -8.90 -12.62
CA VAL A 67 -13.85 -8.73 -11.58
C VAL A 67 -12.58 -8.11 -12.15
N ALA A 68 -11.97 -7.18 -11.43
CA ALA A 68 -10.62 -6.72 -11.74
C ALA A 68 -9.67 -7.09 -10.59
N ILE A 69 -8.38 -7.23 -10.90
CA ILE A 69 -7.34 -7.52 -9.92
C ILE A 69 -6.48 -6.26 -9.81
N ASP A 70 -6.48 -5.64 -8.65
CA ASP A 70 -5.62 -4.50 -8.35
C ASP A 70 -4.22 -5.03 -7.94
N PRO A 71 -3.12 -4.46 -8.45
CA PRO A 71 -1.77 -4.95 -8.21
C PRO A 71 -1.45 -5.33 -6.76
N PHE A 72 -0.86 -6.51 -6.57
CA PHE A 72 -0.58 -7.02 -5.22
C PHE A 72 0.59 -6.28 -4.58
N LEU A 73 0.54 -6.11 -3.26
CA LEU A 73 1.51 -5.32 -2.50
C LEU A 73 2.22 -6.14 -1.42
N ASP A 74 3.41 -5.69 -1.00
CA ASP A 74 3.99 -6.10 0.27
C ASP A 74 3.19 -5.46 1.42
N GLY A 75 2.73 -6.30 2.35
CA GLY A 75 1.80 -5.90 3.41
C GLY A 75 2.39 -4.98 4.48
N GLU A 76 3.72 -4.94 4.60
CA GLU A 76 4.40 -4.06 5.56
C GLU A 76 4.66 -2.68 4.95
N THR A 77 5.19 -2.67 3.73
CA THR A 77 5.71 -1.45 3.08
C THR A 77 4.71 -0.78 2.13
N GLY A 78 3.70 -1.50 1.64
CA GLY A 78 2.81 -1.04 0.58
C GLY A 78 3.48 -0.95 -0.80
N GLN A 79 4.69 -1.49 -0.95
CA GLN A 79 5.43 -1.51 -2.22
C GLN A 79 5.04 -2.74 -3.05
N GLN A 80 5.06 -2.63 -4.37
CA GLN A 80 5.04 -3.81 -5.23
C GLN A 80 6.45 -4.42 -5.24
N THR A 81 6.55 -5.69 -4.89
CA THR A 81 7.80 -6.48 -4.88
C THR A 81 7.77 -7.54 -5.98
N VAL A 82 8.92 -8.18 -6.26
CA VAL A 82 9.01 -9.29 -7.21
C VAL A 82 7.98 -10.38 -6.90
N THR A 83 7.89 -10.83 -5.65
CA THR A 83 6.91 -11.85 -5.27
C THR A 83 5.47 -11.36 -5.35
N ALA A 84 5.19 -10.10 -4.98
CA ALA A 84 3.83 -9.57 -5.08
C ALA A 84 3.33 -9.52 -6.53
N LYS A 85 4.15 -8.98 -7.44
CA LYS A 85 3.85 -9.00 -8.88
C LYS A 85 3.70 -10.43 -9.40
N LYS A 86 4.54 -11.37 -8.96
CA LYS A 86 4.44 -12.77 -9.39
C LYS A 86 3.15 -13.44 -8.91
N ALA A 87 2.73 -13.18 -7.67
CA ALA A 87 1.49 -13.71 -7.11
C ALA A 87 0.25 -13.21 -7.88
N GLU A 88 0.24 -11.92 -8.23
CA GLU A 88 -0.78 -11.29 -9.07
C GLU A 88 -0.87 -11.98 -10.46
N GLU A 89 0.26 -12.15 -11.14
CA GLU A 89 0.32 -12.81 -12.45
C GLU A 89 -0.22 -14.25 -12.40
N LEU A 90 0.17 -15.02 -11.38
CA LEU A 90 -0.30 -16.39 -11.18
C LEU A 90 -1.81 -16.42 -10.92
N LEU A 91 -2.32 -15.51 -10.09
CA LEU A 91 -3.74 -15.42 -9.77
C LEU A 91 -4.58 -15.05 -11.01
N LEU A 92 -4.11 -14.08 -11.81
CA LEU A 92 -4.73 -13.72 -13.08
C LEU A 92 -4.77 -14.91 -14.05
N ALA A 93 -3.66 -15.63 -14.20
CA ALA A 93 -3.57 -16.79 -15.08
C ALA A 93 -4.54 -17.91 -14.66
N GLN A 94 -4.62 -18.21 -13.36
CA GLN A 94 -5.52 -19.23 -12.84
C GLN A 94 -7.00 -18.84 -12.96
N LEU A 95 -7.36 -17.59 -12.66
CA LEU A 95 -8.74 -17.12 -12.82
C LEU A 95 -9.18 -17.08 -14.29
N SER A 96 -8.28 -16.73 -15.20
CA SER A 96 -8.59 -16.64 -16.64
C SER A 96 -8.77 -18.00 -17.31
N THR A 97 -8.07 -19.03 -16.82
CA THR A 97 -8.15 -20.40 -17.36
C THR A 97 -9.28 -21.22 -16.74
N ARG A 98 -9.68 -20.88 -15.51
CA ARG A 98 -10.74 -21.57 -14.77
C ARG A 98 -12.11 -21.22 -15.34
N LYS A 99 -12.92 -22.26 -15.61
CA LYS A 99 -14.37 -22.08 -15.81
C LYS A 99 -15.00 -21.71 -14.48
N SER A 100 -15.23 -20.42 -14.27
CA SER A 100 -15.88 -19.88 -13.07
C SER A 100 -16.94 -18.84 -13.46
N HIS A 101 -17.70 -18.39 -12.47
CA HIS A 101 -18.64 -17.27 -12.63
C HIS A 101 -17.94 -15.90 -12.56
N LEU A 102 -16.61 -15.86 -12.43
CA LEU A 102 -15.81 -14.63 -12.41
C LEU A 102 -15.22 -14.40 -13.80
N LYS A 103 -15.52 -13.23 -14.39
CA LYS A 103 -14.94 -12.77 -15.64
C LYS A 103 -13.92 -11.67 -15.33
N VAL A 104 -12.64 -11.98 -15.50
CA VAL A 104 -11.56 -11.03 -15.23
C VAL A 104 -11.52 -9.95 -16.32
N LEU A 105 -11.47 -8.69 -15.89
CA LEU A 105 -11.30 -7.51 -16.72
C LEU A 105 -9.93 -6.86 -16.44
N PRO A 106 -9.36 -6.13 -17.42
CA PRO A 106 -8.16 -5.35 -17.21
C PRO A 106 -8.34 -4.28 -16.10
N PHE A 107 -7.36 -4.17 -15.20
CA PHE A 107 -7.27 -3.10 -14.21
C PHE A 107 -6.51 -1.91 -14.79
N ARG A 108 -7.19 -1.10 -15.59
CA ARG A 108 -6.59 0.05 -16.29
C ARG A 108 -7.60 1.13 -16.63
N GLY A 109 -7.15 2.38 -16.68
CA GLY A 109 -7.94 3.57 -17.01
C GLY A 109 -9.37 3.55 -16.48
N GLU A 110 -10.32 3.92 -17.35
CA GLU A 110 -11.75 3.87 -17.04
C GLU A 110 -12.37 2.47 -17.23
N GLU A 111 -11.63 1.48 -17.74
CA GLU A 111 -12.16 0.11 -17.91
C GLU A 111 -12.48 -0.56 -16.57
N VAL A 112 -11.72 -0.20 -15.52
CA VAL A 112 -11.95 -0.70 -14.15
C VAL A 112 -13.33 -0.32 -13.60
N SER A 113 -13.98 0.71 -14.14
CA SER A 113 -15.35 1.10 -13.73
C SER A 113 -16.39 0.01 -14.03
N LYS A 114 -16.13 -0.86 -15.01
CA LYS A 114 -17.00 -1.98 -15.40
C LYS A 114 -16.91 -3.15 -14.43
N ALA A 115 -15.80 -3.26 -13.69
CA ALA A 115 -15.61 -4.31 -12.70
C ALA A 115 -16.41 -3.99 -11.44
N GLU A 116 -17.52 -4.69 -11.23
CA GLU A 116 -18.34 -4.60 -10.02
C GLU A 116 -17.63 -5.25 -8.81
N TYR A 117 -16.69 -6.16 -9.08
CA TYR A 117 -15.91 -6.85 -8.07
C TYR A 117 -14.42 -6.53 -8.18
N LEU A 118 -13.74 -6.54 -7.04
CA LEU A 118 -12.32 -6.23 -6.95
C LEU A 118 -11.59 -7.29 -6.15
N ILE A 119 -10.48 -7.78 -6.69
CA ILE A 119 -9.52 -8.60 -5.97
C ILE A 119 -8.37 -7.71 -5.53
N THR A 120 -8.08 -7.76 -4.24
CA THR A 120 -6.88 -7.17 -3.63
C THR A 120 -6.05 -8.26 -2.99
N GLY A 121 -4.75 -8.06 -2.87
CA GLY A 121 -3.89 -9.04 -2.22
C GLY A 121 -2.56 -8.48 -1.74
N SER A 122 -2.01 -9.15 -0.75
CA SER A 122 -0.75 -8.78 -0.15
C SER A 122 0.06 -10.00 0.29
N ILE A 123 1.39 -9.84 0.32
CA ILE A 123 2.28 -10.79 0.99
C ILE A 123 2.89 -10.07 2.18
N LYS A 124 2.69 -10.61 3.39
CA LYS A 124 3.12 -9.99 4.64
C LYS A 124 3.97 -10.94 5.46
N ARG A 125 5.01 -10.40 6.09
CA ARG A 125 5.85 -11.15 7.03
C ARG A 125 5.06 -11.41 8.32
N THR A 126 5.14 -12.61 8.86
CA THR A 126 4.55 -12.94 10.17
C THR A 126 5.57 -12.79 11.30
N ALA A 127 5.09 -12.74 12.55
CA ALA A 127 5.94 -12.68 13.74
C ALA A 127 6.98 -13.82 13.80
N ASN A 128 6.62 -15.01 13.29
CA ASN A 128 7.49 -16.19 13.24
C ASN A 128 8.47 -16.17 12.04
N ARG A 129 8.61 -15.02 11.36
CA ARG A 129 9.48 -14.82 10.18
C ARG A 129 9.10 -15.62 8.93
N GLY A 130 7.94 -16.26 8.94
CA GLY A 130 7.26 -16.78 7.76
C GLY A 130 6.56 -15.65 6.98
N TYR A 131 5.84 -16.00 5.92
CA TYR A 131 5.01 -15.07 5.17
C TYR A 131 3.62 -15.62 4.97
N VAL A 132 2.65 -14.74 4.78
CA VAL A 132 1.27 -15.08 4.44
C VAL A 132 0.87 -14.31 3.20
N LEU A 133 0.40 -15.03 2.18
CA LEU A 133 -0.32 -14.47 1.04
C LEU A 133 -1.78 -14.30 1.44
N THR A 134 -2.26 -13.07 1.43
CA THR A 134 -3.65 -12.73 1.75
C THR A 134 -4.30 -12.16 0.49
N SER A 135 -5.53 -12.56 0.20
CA SER A 135 -6.33 -11.94 -0.85
C SER A 135 -7.81 -11.91 -0.49
N SER A 136 -8.49 -10.85 -0.90
CA SER A 136 -9.92 -10.67 -0.70
C SER A 136 -10.63 -10.34 -2.02
N LEU A 137 -11.90 -10.72 -2.10
CA LEU A 137 -12.84 -10.36 -3.17
C LEU A 137 -13.90 -9.43 -2.59
N THR A 138 -13.98 -8.22 -3.12
CA THR A 138 -14.90 -7.17 -2.67
C THR A 138 -16.00 -6.92 -3.69
N ASP A 139 -17.26 -6.86 -3.26
CA ASP A 139 -18.37 -6.31 -4.05
C ASP A 139 -18.38 -4.78 -3.88
N ARG A 140 -17.97 -4.06 -4.92
CA ARG A 140 -17.79 -2.61 -4.87
C ARG A 140 -19.11 -1.85 -4.78
N ARG A 141 -20.22 -2.47 -5.21
CA ARG A 141 -21.55 -1.82 -5.24
C ARG A 141 -22.09 -1.59 -3.83
N VAL A 142 -21.77 -2.50 -2.93
CA VAL A 142 -22.20 -2.46 -1.52
C VAL A 142 -21.03 -2.26 -0.54
N GLY A 143 -19.79 -2.25 -1.03
CA GLY A 143 -18.59 -2.03 -0.22
C GLY A 143 -18.26 -3.19 0.73
N LEU A 144 -18.65 -4.41 0.37
CA LEU A 144 -18.56 -5.59 1.24
C LEU A 144 -17.49 -6.57 0.73
N VAL A 145 -16.62 -7.04 1.62
CA VAL A 145 -15.74 -8.18 1.32
C VAL A 145 -16.58 -9.45 1.36
N ILE A 146 -16.70 -10.14 0.24
CA ILE A 146 -17.54 -11.34 0.10
C ILE A 146 -16.74 -12.64 0.16
N ALA A 147 -15.43 -12.58 -0.01
CA ALA A 147 -14.53 -13.70 0.19
C ALA A 147 -13.15 -13.22 0.64
N GLN A 148 -12.46 -14.01 1.45
CA GLN A 148 -11.07 -13.76 1.84
C GLN A 148 -10.33 -15.07 2.13
N SER A 149 -9.06 -15.13 1.72
CA SER A 149 -8.15 -16.26 1.99
C SER A 149 -6.79 -15.74 2.45
N ALA A 150 -6.18 -16.44 3.40
CA ALA A 150 -4.84 -16.20 3.90
C ALA A 150 -4.09 -17.52 3.98
N VAL A 151 -2.96 -17.62 3.28
CA VAL A 151 -2.21 -18.88 3.10
C VAL A 151 -0.74 -18.66 3.46
N PRO A 152 -0.18 -19.45 4.38
CA PRO A 152 1.26 -19.42 4.66
C PRO A 152 2.09 -19.76 3.42
N VAL A 153 3.16 -19.00 3.21
CA VAL A 153 4.08 -19.15 2.08
C VAL A 153 5.49 -19.39 2.60
N GLN A 154 6.17 -20.36 1.98
CA GLN A 154 7.57 -20.67 2.26
C GLN A 154 8.44 -19.43 2.12
N ARG A 155 9.27 -19.19 3.14
CA ARG A 155 10.23 -18.08 3.15
C ARG A 155 11.12 -18.03 1.90
N ALA A 156 11.51 -19.18 1.38
CA ALA A 156 12.36 -19.28 0.18
C ALA A 156 11.67 -18.81 -1.11
N ALA A 157 10.33 -18.78 -1.14
CA ALA A 157 9.55 -18.32 -2.29
C ALA A 157 9.30 -16.80 -2.29
N VAL A 158 9.77 -16.08 -1.27
CA VAL A 158 9.50 -14.64 -1.10
C VAL A 158 10.75 -13.79 -1.35
N ASP A 159 10.74 -13.11 -2.49
CA ASP A 159 11.66 -12.04 -2.87
C ASP A 159 10.97 -10.67 -2.65
N GLN A 160 11.40 -9.99 -1.59
CA GLN A 160 10.94 -8.65 -1.21
C GLN A 160 11.64 -7.53 -1.97
N THR A 161 12.41 -7.82 -3.02
CA THR A 161 13.03 -6.78 -3.85
C THR A 161 11.92 -5.91 -4.45
N PRO A 162 11.89 -4.59 -4.18
CA PRO A 162 10.89 -3.69 -4.73
C PRO A 162 11.05 -3.54 -6.24
N THR A 163 9.97 -3.27 -6.97
CA THR A 163 10.07 -2.87 -8.38
C THR A 163 10.81 -1.52 -8.50
N ARG A 164 11.30 -1.21 -9.70
CA ARG A 164 12.19 -0.04 -9.95
C ARG A 164 11.60 1.25 -9.40
N PHE A 165 10.32 1.52 -9.66
CA PHE A 165 9.64 2.69 -9.14
C PHE A 165 9.79 2.83 -7.61
N PHE A 166 9.51 1.77 -6.86
CA PHE A 166 9.58 1.79 -5.39
C PHE A 166 11.03 1.81 -4.90
N ALA A 167 11.94 1.15 -5.63
CA ALA A 167 13.37 1.14 -5.34
C ALA A 167 14.03 2.49 -5.56
N GLU A 168 13.50 3.34 -6.45
CA GLU A 168 14.06 4.66 -6.79
C GLU A 168 13.31 5.82 -6.10
N SER A 169 12.09 5.59 -5.62
CA SER A 169 11.25 6.61 -4.97
C SER A 169 11.97 7.39 -3.86
N PRO A 170 11.80 8.72 -3.82
CA PRO A 170 12.48 9.58 -2.85
C PRO A 170 11.85 9.51 -1.45
N SER A 171 10.57 9.16 -1.37
CA SER A 171 9.84 9.03 -0.11
C SER A 171 9.10 7.70 -0.02
N MET A 172 8.69 7.33 1.19
CA MET A 172 7.75 6.24 1.39
C MET A 172 6.40 6.56 0.72
N VAL A 173 5.74 5.52 0.21
CA VAL A 173 4.50 5.61 -0.57
C VAL A 173 3.34 4.86 0.07
N LYS A 174 3.39 4.69 1.40
CA LYS A 174 2.32 4.10 2.19
C LYS A 174 1.42 5.22 2.70
N ASP A 175 0.57 5.71 1.82
CA ASP A 175 -0.45 6.72 2.12
C ASP A 175 -1.77 6.08 2.59
N ARG A 176 -2.75 6.91 2.96
CA ARG A 176 -4.05 6.46 3.47
C ARG A 176 -4.80 5.55 2.49
N VAL A 177 -4.65 5.76 1.18
CA VAL A 177 -5.27 4.90 0.16
C VAL A 177 -4.62 3.53 0.17
N THR A 178 -3.29 3.49 0.20
CA THR A 178 -2.50 2.24 0.30
C THR A 178 -2.81 1.47 1.59
N GLU A 179 -2.96 2.16 2.73
CA GLU A 179 -3.40 1.53 3.98
C GLU A 179 -4.81 0.96 3.88
N GLY A 180 -5.73 1.68 3.22
CA GLY A 180 -7.09 1.22 2.96
C GLY A 180 -7.13 -0.02 2.07
N TYR A 181 -6.28 -0.09 1.05
CA TYR A 181 -6.07 -1.28 0.23
C TYR A 181 -5.65 -2.47 1.09
N LEU A 182 -4.57 -2.31 1.88
CA LEU A 182 -4.00 -3.40 2.66
C LEU A 182 -4.99 -3.91 3.71
N LYS A 183 -5.71 -2.99 4.36
CA LYS A 183 -6.79 -3.33 5.28
C LYS A 183 -7.92 -4.09 4.59
N THR A 184 -8.30 -3.70 3.38
CA THR A 184 -9.34 -4.39 2.59
C THR A 184 -8.90 -5.80 2.19
N ALA A 185 -7.63 -5.99 1.84
CA ALA A 185 -7.06 -7.31 1.55
C ALA A 185 -7.13 -8.25 2.77
N GLU A 186 -6.88 -7.72 3.97
CA GLU A 186 -6.91 -8.46 5.25
C GLU A 186 -8.32 -8.60 5.87
N THR A 187 -9.34 -7.91 5.33
CA THR A 187 -10.68 -7.90 5.92
C THR A 187 -11.40 -9.24 5.68
N PRO A 188 -11.90 -9.94 6.73
CA PRO A 188 -12.64 -11.18 6.57
C PRO A 188 -13.94 -11.02 5.76
N ALA A 189 -14.42 -12.11 5.15
CA ALA A 189 -15.71 -12.12 4.48
C ALA A 189 -16.85 -11.68 5.41
N GLY A 190 -17.73 -10.81 4.91
CA GLY A 190 -18.78 -10.12 5.67
C GLY A 190 -18.33 -8.79 6.29
N GLY A 191 -17.05 -8.44 6.23
CA GLY A 191 -16.53 -7.14 6.65
C GLY A 191 -16.66 -6.06 5.57
N ASN A 192 -16.64 -4.79 5.99
CA ASN A 192 -16.66 -3.65 5.07
C ASN A 192 -15.26 -3.38 4.52
N ALA A 193 -15.16 -3.21 3.21
CA ALA A 193 -13.96 -2.68 2.57
C ALA A 193 -13.72 -1.22 2.96
N ASP A 194 -12.49 -0.77 2.83
CA ASP A 194 -12.13 0.60 3.19
C ASP A 194 -12.72 1.60 2.16
N PRO A 195 -13.56 2.56 2.60
CA PRO A 195 -14.28 3.43 1.68
C PRO A 195 -13.37 4.43 0.96
N VAL A 196 -12.26 4.84 1.59
CA VAL A 196 -11.28 5.74 0.96
C VAL A 196 -10.60 5.03 -0.19
N TYR A 197 -10.19 3.77 0.03
CA TYR A 197 -9.63 2.95 -1.04
C TYR A 197 -10.63 2.70 -2.18
N LEU A 198 -11.86 2.29 -1.86
CA LEU A 198 -12.87 2.00 -2.88
C LEU A 198 -13.21 3.23 -3.75
N GLY A 199 -13.22 4.42 -3.14
CA GLY A 199 -13.39 5.69 -3.86
C GLY A 199 -12.24 6.01 -4.83
N SER A 200 -11.06 5.43 -4.61
CA SER A 200 -9.85 5.69 -5.39
C SER A 200 -9.49 4.63 -6.42
N VAL A 201 -10.33 3.62 -6.63
CA VAL A 201 -10.04 2.49 -7.56
C VAL A 201 -9.76 2.96 -8.99
N SER A 202 -10.50 3.95 -9.50
CA SER A 202 -10.25 4.47 -10.86
C SER A 202 -8.88 5.17 -10.96
N THR A 203 -8.46 5.88 -9.92
CA THR A 203 -7.12 6.49 -9.86
C THR A 203 -6.03 5.43 -9.69
N ALA A 204 -6.29 4.39 -8.89
CA ALA A 204 -5.39 3.24 -8.73
C ALA A 204 -5.15 2.52 -10.06
N ALA A 205 -6.16 2.40 -10.93
CA ALA A 205 -6.01 1.80 -12.25
C ALA A 205 -5.11 2.61 -13.20
N VAL A 206 -5.23 3.94 -13.22
CA VAL A 206 -4.29 4.81 -13.98
C VAL A 206 -2.89 4.72 -13.39
N LEU A 207 -2.77 4.68 -12.06
CA LEU A 207 -1.49 4.52 -11.37
C LEU A 207 -0.82 3.18 -11.69
N ALA A 208 -1.59 2.09 -11.84
CA ALA A 208 -1.05 0.80 -12.26
C ALA A 208 -0.41 0.88 -13.66
N GLU A 209 -1.03 1.59 -14.60
CA GLU A 209 -0.43 1.85 -15.93
C GLU A 209 0.83 2.73 -15.84
N ALA A 210 0.82 3.73 -14.96
CA ALA A 210 1.99 4.59 -14.71
C ALA A 210 3.17 3.79 -14.13
N LEU A 211 2.89 2.89 -13.18
CA LEU A 211 3.87 2.00 -12.56
C LEU A 211 4.47 1.04 -13.58
N GLU A 212 3.64 0.37 -14.40
CA GLU A 212 4.12 -0.53 -15.45
C GLU A 212 4.97 0.22 -16.48
N ALA A 213 4.54 1.40 -16.94
CA ALA A 213 5.31 2.23 -17.86
C ALA A 213 6.66 2.65 -17.26
N TYR A 214 6.71 3.06 -15.99
CA TYR A 214 7.95 3.44 -15.32
C TYR A 214 8.89 2.24 -15.16
N ASN A 215 8.37 1.10 -14.70
CA ASN A 215 9.15 -0.12 -14.52
C ASN A 215 9.68 -0.67 -15.87
N ALA A 216 9.01 -0.36 -16.97
CA ALA A 216 9.41 -0.69 -18.34
C ALA A 216 10.27 0.40 -19.03
N GLU A 217 10.74 1.41 -18.29
CA GLU A 217 11.58 2.51 -18.80
C GLU A 217 10.92 3.43 -19.85
N GLN A 218 9.59 3.44 -19.90
CA GLN A 218 8.81 4.29 -20.79
C GLN A 218 8.51 5.63 -20.10
N TRP A 219 9.55 6.44 -19.87
CA TRP A 219 9.50 7.62 -18.99
C TRP A 219 8.44 8.65 -19.39
N GLU A 220 8.32 8.99 -20.67
CA GLU A 220 7.30 9.93 -21.16
C GLU A 220 5.89 9.37 -20.97
N LYS A 221 5.70 8.07 -21.20
CA LYS A 221 4.42 7.40 -21.03
C LYS A 221 4.03 7.34 -19.55
N ALA A 222 4.99 7.00 -18.69
CA ALA A 222 4.81 7.02 -17.25
C ALA A 222 4.43 8.42 -16.75
N LEU A 223 5.16 9.45 -17.20
CA LEU A 223 4.85 10.85 -16.86
C LEU A 223 3.44 11.24 -17.30
N THR A 224 3.00 10.78 -18.47
CA THR A 224 1.64 11.04 -18.98
C THR A 224 0.60 10.48 -18.02
N TYR A 225 0.70 9.19 -17.65
CA TYR A 225 -0.25 8.57 -16.72
C TYR A 225 -0.18 9.15 -15.31
N TYR A 226 1.01 9.48 -14.79
CA TYR A 226 1.11 10.13 -13.48
C TYR A 226 0.49 11.53 -13.48
N THR A 227 0.63 12.28 -14.58
CA THR A 227 0.00 13.61 -14.72
C THR A 227 -1.52 13.48 -14.85
N GLU A 228 -2.00 12.47 -15.57
CA GLU A 228 -3.42 12.13 -15.63
C GLU A 228 -3.96 11.81 -14.23
N ALA A 229 -3.30 10.91 -13.50
CA ALA A 229 -3.67 10.56 -12.12
C ALA A 229 -3.69 11.81 -11.21
N ALA A 230 -2.70 12.69 -11.31
CA ALA A 230 -2.62 13.94 -10.54
C ALA A 230 -3.76 14.92 -10.84
N SER A 231 -4.36 14.86 -12.03
CA SER A 231 -5.48 15.72 -12.42
C SER A 231 -6.83 15.25 -11.85
N ARG A 232 -6.88 14.03 -11.29
CA ARG A 232 -8.10 13.46 -10.70
C ARG A 232 -8.37 14.06 -9.31
N PRO A 233 -9.64 14.17 -8.89
CA PRO A 233 -9.99 14.77 -7.59
C PRO A 233 -9.34 14.10 -6.37
N ASP A 234 -9.13 12.78 -6.44
CA ASP A 234 -8.47 11.94 -5.44
C ASP A 234 -7.01 11.62 -5.81
N GLY A 235 -6.44 12.34 -6.79
CA GLY A 235 -5.10 12.15 -7.34
C GLY A 235 -3.98 12.74 -6.49
N ALA A 236 -4.30 13.46 -5.41
CA ALA A 236 -3.31 14.03 -4.50
C ALA A 236 -2.71 12.95 -3.57
N GLN A 237 -1.94 12.03 -4.16
CA GLN A 237 -1.32 10.89 -3.47
C GLN A 237 0.20 10.96 -3.61
N LEU A 238 0.94 10.51 -2.57
CA LEU A 238 2.40 10.56 -2.58
C LEU A 238 2.98 9.74 -3.73
N ARG A 239 2.39 8.59 -4.03
CA ARG A 239 2.79 7.73 -5.14
C ARG A 239 2.73 8.44 -6.50
N VAL A 240 1.70 9.27 -6.71
CA VAL A 240 1.54 10.05 -7.94
C VAL A 240 2.70 11.03 -8.11
N PHE A 241 2.96 11.87 -7.10
CA PHE A 241 4.00 12.89 -7.20
C PHE A 241 5.41 12.30 -7.18
N ASN A 242 5.64 11.16 -6.51
CA ASN A 242 6.87 10.39 -6.65
C ASN A 242 7.09 9.97 -8.11
N GLY A 243 6.05 9.52 -8.80
CA GLY A 243 6.10 9.19 -10.22
C GLY A 243 6.43 10.35 -11.13
N ILE A 244 5.77 11.50 -10.93
CA ILE A 244 6.06 12.73 -11.68
C ILE A 244 7.51 13.16 -11.43
N TYR A 245 7.96 13.17 -10.18
CA TYR A 245 9.35 13.48 -9.82
C TYR A 245 10.33 12.57 -10.54
N LEU A 246 10.17 11.26 -10.38
CA LEU A 246 11.07 10.27 -10.93
C LEU A 246 11.12 10.31 -12.46
N ALA A 247 9.96 10.38 -13.13
CA ALA A 247 9.90 10.45 -14.57
C ALA A 247 10.58 11.73 -15.10
N ASN A 248 10.39 12.88 -14.45
CA ASN A 248 11.10 14.10 -14.83
C ASN A 248 12.61 14.03 -14.59
N VAL A 249 13.07 13.34 -13.53
CA VAL A 249 14.50 13.07 -13.32
C VAL A 249 15.06 12.23 -14.46
N GLN A 250 14.41 11.13 -14.84
CA GLN A 250 14.86 10.28 -15.96
C GLN A 250 14.88 11.02 -17.30
N LEU A 251 13.98 11.99 -17.48
CA LEU A 251 13.90 12.85 -18.66
C LEU A 251 14.85 14.06 -18.64
N GLY A 252 15.64 14.26 -17.58
CA GLY A 252 16.52 15.43 -17.42
C GLY A 252 15.77 16.76 -17.20
N ARG A 253 14.49 16.71 -16.84
CA ARG A 253 13.62 17.89 -16.64
C ARG A 253 13.71 18.38 -15.20
N HIS A 254 14.86 18.96 -14.84
CA HIS A 254 15.20 19.29 -13.46
C HIS A 254 14.21 20.24 -12.77
N GLU A 255 13.72 21.27 -13.47
CA GLU A 255 12.77 22.22 -12.89
C GLU A 255 11.42 21.55 -12.56
N ALA A 256 10.89 20.77 -13.50
CA ALA A 256 9.65 20.02 -13.29
C ALA A 256 9.80 18.95 -12.20
N ALA A 257 10.97 18.32 -12.09
CA ALA A 257 11.27 17.41 -10.99
C ALA A 257 11.27 18.16 -9.64
N GLU A 258 11.91 19.32 -9.53
CA GLU A 258 11.92 20.11 -8.30
C GLU A 258 10.49 20.54 -7.90
N GLN A 259 9.67 20.97 -8.85
CA GLN A 259 8.26 21.30 -8.59
C GLN A 259 7.47 20.08 -8.08
N ALA A 260 7.64 18.92 -8.71
CA ALA A 260 7.00 17.68 -8.27
C ALA A 260 7.46 17.29 -6.86
N PHE A 261 8.76 17.46 -6.55
CA PHE A 261 9.29 17.21 -5.22
C PHE A 261 8.69 18.15 -4.16
N GLY A 262 8.51 19.44 -4.49
CA GLY A 262 7.79 20.37 -3.62
C GLY A 262 6.38 19.87 -3.29
N ARG A 263 5.66 19.27 -4.25
CA ARG A 263 4.34 18.66 -4.01
C ARG A 263 4.41 17.43 -3.09
N ILE A 264 5.45 16.60 -3.21
CA ILE A 264 5.70 15.48 -2.28
C ILE A 264 5.87 16.01 -0.86
N VAL A 265 6.68 17.05 -0.67
CA VAL A 265 6.91 17.66 0.65
C VAL A 265 5.62 18.25 1.20
N ALA A 266 4.92 19.07 0.43
CA ALA A 266 3.69 19.72 0.87
C ALA A 266 2.63 18.70 1.30
N LEU A 267 2.42 17.65 0.49
CA LEU A 267 1.47 16.59 0.81
C LEU A 267 1.93 15.79 2.04
N GLY A 268 3.21 15.39 2.08
CA GLY A 268 3.76 14.61 3.19
C GLY A 268 3.70 15.34 4.53
N LEU A 269 3.94 16.65 4.56
CA LEU A 269 3.82 17.46 5.77
C LEU A 269 2.36 17.62 6.20
N ALA A 270 1.46 17.86 5.24
CA ALA A 270 0.03 18.02 5.52
C ALA A 270 -0.62 16.74 6.09
N THR A 271 -0.05 15.56 5.80
CA THR A 271 -0.57 14.26 6.26
C THR A 271 0.31 13.57 7.30
N ASP A 272 1.30 14.24 7.89
CA ASP A 272 2.29 13.66 8.81
C ASP A 272 2.93 12.34 8.29
N ASN A 273 3.25 12.31 7.00
CA ASN A 273 3.74 11.13 6.29
C ASN A 273 4.96 11.44 5.41
N LEU A 274 5.73 12.49 5.75
CA LEU A 274 6.96 12.82 5.01
C LEU A 274 8.14 11.98 5.51
N ALA A 275 8.29 10.79 4.96
CA ALA A 275 9.44 9.92 5.18
C ALA A 275 10.36 9.93 3.94
N VAL A 276 11.43 10.73 3.97
CA VAL A 276 12.36 10.86 2.83
C VAL A 276 13.54 9.93 3.00
N ARG A 277 13.90 9.24 1.92
CA ARG A 277 15.01 8.30 1.90
C ARG A 277 16.34 9.03 1.71
N ILE A 278 16.90 9.52 2.80
CA ILE A 278 18.24 10.09 2.86
C ILE A 278 19.23 9.02 3.32
N LEU A 279 19.99 8.48 2.36
CA LEU A 279 21.02 7.47 2.63
C LEU A 279 22.33 8.12 3.10
N PHE A 280 22.90 7.52 4.14
CA PHE A 280 24.17 7.89 4.75
C PHE A 280 25.17 6.75 4.63
N ASN A 281 26.47 7.05 4.65
CA ASN A 281 27.51 6.02 4.70
C ASN A 281 27.39 5.20 6.00
N PRO A 282 27.76 3.91 5.99
CA PRO A 282 27.71 3.06 7.19
C PRO A 282 28.50 3.67 8.34
N GLY A 283 27.91 3.69 9.54
CA GLY A 283 28.56 4.23 10.75
C GLY A 283 28.84 5.74 10.73
N SER A 284 28.40 6.48 9.71
CA SER A 284 28.70 7.92 9.54
C SER A 284 27.43 8.76 9.41
N THR A 285 27.62 10.06 9.62
CA THR A 285 26.67 11.14 9.32
C THR A 285 26.89 11.77 7.93
N ASP A 286 27.91 11.33 7.20
CA ASP A 286 28.13 11.74 5.82
C ASP A 286 27.09 11.10 4.90
N PHE A 287 26.57 11.87 3.95
CA PHE A 287 25.70 11.34 2.91
C PHE A 287 26.41 10.27 2.08
N TRP A 288 25.60 9.39 1.50
CA TRP A 288 26.06 8.34 0.62
C TRP A 288 26.95 8.91 -0.49
N ARG A 289 28.12 8.27 -0.71
CA ARG A 289 29.17 8.81 -1.60
C ARG A 289 28.74 8.89 -3.07
N ASP A 290 27.86 7.98 -3.50
CA ASP A 290 27.39 7.95 -4.88
C ASP A 290 26.47 9.14 -5.18
N GLN A 291 26.95 10.06 -6.02
CA GLN A 291 26.23 11.27 -6.41
C GLN A 291 24.97 10.98 -7.24
N ARG A 292 24.86 9.80 -7.85
CA ARG A 292 23.60 9.38 -8.49
C ARG A 292 22.46 9.23 -7.47
N VAL A 293 22.80 9.04 -6.19
CA VAL A 293 21.84 8.97 -5.09
C VAL A 293 21.79 10.31 -4.34
N SER A 294 22.93 10.80 -3.86
CA SER A 294 22.97 11.97 -2.96
C SER A 294 22.94 13.33 -3.66
N GLY A 295 23.14 13.38 -4.98
CA GLY A 295 23.15 14.63 -5.75
C GLY A 295 21.83 15.41 -5.70
N ALA A 296 20.70 14.73 -5.46
CA ALA A 296 19.40 15.37 -5.32
C ALA A 296 19.16 16.00 -3.93
N TYR A 297 19.91 15.57 -2.90
CA TYR A 297 19.62 15.93 -1.51
C TYR A 297 19.66 17.44 -1.23
N PRO A 298 20.59 18.24 -1.78
CA PRO A 298 20.56 19.70 -1.57
C PRO A 298 19.25 20.33 -2.03
N MET A 299 18.69 19.89 -3.17
CA MET A 299 17.39 20.36 -3.64
C MET A 299 16.27 19.89 -2.72
N TRP A 300 16.29 18.62 -2.28
CA TRP A 300 15.28 18.10 -1.38
C TRP A 300 15.24 18.85 -0.05
N ILE A 301 16.41 19.08 0.56
CA ILE A 301 16.56 19.82 1.82
C ILE A 301 16.01 21.24 1.67
N ARG A 302 16.36 21.94 0.58
CA ARG A 302 15.85 23.28 0.29
C ARG A 302 14.32 23.29 0.18
N GLN A 303 13.73 22.35 -0.55
CA GLN A 303 12.27 22.25 -0.69
C GLN A 303 11.59 21.94 0.64
N ILE A 304 12.14 21.02 1.43
CA ILE A 304 11.64 20.72 2.78
C ILE A 304 11.67 21.96 3.67
N ALA A 305 12.79 22.68 3.73
CA ALA A 305 12.92 23.88 4.57
C ALA A 305 11.93 24.98 4.16
N ARG A 306 11.82 25.26 2.86
CA ARG A 306 10.92 26.30 2.34
C ARG A 306 9.45 25.98 2.57
N GLU A 307 9.04 24.74 2.30
CA GLU A 307 7.65 24.33 2.53
C GLU A 307 7.30 24.29 4.02
N THR A 308 8.24 23.86 4.88
CA THR A 308 8.07 23.91 6.34
C THR A 308 7.79 25.35 6.80
N GLN A 309 8.56 26.32 6.31
CA GLN A 309 8.36 27.73 6.62
C GLN A 309 7.04 28.27 6.06
N ALA A 310 6.77 28.01 4.78
CA ALA A 310 5.59 28.53 4.09
C ALA A 310 4.28 28.00 4.70
N GLY A 311 4.25 26.73 5.09
CA GLY A 311 3.11 26.10 5.76
C GLY A 311 3.03 26.35 7.26
N GLY A 312 4.05 26.99 7.87
CA GLY A 312 4.09 27.23 9.31
C GLY A 312 4.18 25.95 10.16
N TYR A 313 4.79 24.89 9.62
CA TYR A 313 4.90 23.61 10.30
C TYR A 313 6.02 23.62 11.35
N CYS A 314 5.78 22.96 12.47
CA CYS A 314 6.85 22.53 13.37
C CYS A 314 7.14 21.05 13.15
N LEU A 315 8.41 20.68 13.12
CA LEU A 315 8.84 19.34 12.74
C LEU A 315 9.64 18.66 13.85
N THR A 316 9.39 17.36 14.02
CA THR A 316 10.37 16.45 14.61
C THR A 316 11.07 15.68 13.51
N ILE A 317 12.38 15.87 13.39
CA ILE A 317 13.24 15.18 12.43
C ILE A 317 13.72 13.89 13.10
N VAL A 318 13.29 12.75 12.58
CA VAL A 318 13.55 11.44 13.18
C VAL A 318 14.53 10.67 12.31
N GLY A 319 15.68 10.33 12.88
CA GLY A 319 16.64 9.44 12.23
C GLY A 319 16.32 7.97 12.49
N HIS A 320 16.54 7.13 11.48
CA HIS A 320 16.40 5.68 11.56
C HIS A 320 17.66 4.96 11.05
N THR A 321 17.89 3.74 11.53
CA THR A 321 18.95 2.85 11.05
C THR A 321 18.39 1.45 10.78
N SER A 322 19.14 0.65 10.03
CA SER A 322 18.89 -0.79 9.97
C SER A 322 19.15 -1.44 11.33
N ARG A 323 18.73 -2.70 11.48
CA ARG A 323 18.93 -3.52 12.69
C ARG A 323 20.37 -4.05 12.83
N THR A 324 21.25 -3.73 11.89
CA THR A 324 22.66 -4.13 11.93
C THR A 324 23.40 -3.35 13.02
N GLY A 325 24.22 -4.03 13.82
CA GLY A 325 25.01 -3.42 14.88
C GLY A 325 24.31 -3.32 16.24
N ALA A 326 24.99 -2.71 17.22
CA ALA A 326 24.48 -2.59 18.58
C ALA A 326 23.41 -1.48 18.69
N GLU A 327 22.33 -1.75 19.43
CA GLU A 327 21.17 -0.84 19.55
C GLU A 327 21.56 0.55 20.09
N ASN A 328 22.43 0.61 21.09
CA ASN A 328 22.94 1.87 21.65
C ASN A 328 23.81 2.67 20.67
N VAL A 329 24.46 2.01 19.70
CA VAL A 329 25.20 2.67 18.61
C VAL A 329 24.20 3.22 17.60
N ASN A 330 23.20 2.41 17.22
CA ASN A 330 22.15 2.79 16.28
C ASN A 330 21.32 3.99 16.78
N ALA A 331 20.96 4.01 18.06
CA ALA A 331 20.24 5.13 18.68
C ALA A 331 21.06 6.44 18.63
N ARG A 332 22.37 6.38 18.94
CA ARG A 332 23.26 7.55 18.86
C ARG A 332 23.48 8.02 17.41
N LEU A 333 23.68 7.09 16.49
CA LEU A 333 23.92 7.38 15.07
C LEU A 333 22.70 8.01 14.39
N SER A 334 21.51 7.46 14.62
CA SER A 334 20.26 8.03 14.11
C SER A 334 20.03 9.46 14.61
N LEU A 335 20.22 9.71 15.92
CA LEU A 335 20.09 11.06 16.48
C LEU A 335 21.10 12.04 15.86
N ALA A 336 22.35 11.60 15.64
CA ALA A 336 23.36 12.43 15.00
C ALA A 336 23.00 12.78 13.55
N ARG A 337 22.45 11.84 12.78
CA ARG A 337 21.94 12.09 11.42
C ARG A 337 20.76 13.06 11.42
N ALA A 338 19.82 12.91 12.35
CA ALA A 338 18.72 13.86 12.51
C ALA A 338 19.23 15.29 12.81
N ARG A 339 20.28 15.42 13.64
CA ARG A 339 20.95 16.70 13.89
C ARG A 339 21.54 17.31 12.63
N VAL A 340 22.25 16.53 11.82
CA VAL A 340 22.79 17.00 10.54
C VAL A 340 21.68 17.53 9.63
N MET A 341 20.57 16.80 9.51
CA MET A 341 19.43 17.24 8.70
C MET A 341 18.82 18.53 9.23
N ARG A 342 18.63 18.66 10.56
CA ARG A 342 18.18 19.92 11.18
C ARG A 342 19.09 21.09 10.81
N ASP A 343 20.40 20.90 10.98
CA ASP A 343 21.35 21.98 10.77
C ASP A 343 21.40 22.41 9.29
N LEU A 344 21.18 21.47 8.36
CA LEU A 344 21.02 21.78 6.93
C LEU A 344 19.73 22.55 6.65
N LEU A 345 18.59 22.17 7.24
CA LEU A 345 17.35 22.95 7.12
C LEU A 345 17.50 24.37 7.68
N LEU A 346 18.23 24.55 8.78
CA LEU A 346 18.49 25.87 9.38
C LEU A 346 19.41 26.75 8.53
N ARG A 347 20.31 26.15 7.74
CA ARG A 347 21.12 26.91 6.77
C ARG A 347 20.27 27.43 5.61
N GLU A 348 19.29 26.64 5.16
CA GLU A 348 18.36 27.06 4.11
C GLU A 348 17.37 28.10 4.62
N VAL A 349 16.82 27.90 5.83
CA VAL A 349 15.84 28.79 6.45
C VAL A 349 16.14 28.97 7.96
N PRO A 350 16.91 30.01 8.33
CA PRO A 350 17.25 30.27 9.74
C PRO A 350 16.04 30.53 10.65
N ALA A 351 14.94 31.03 10.08
CA ALA A 351 13.70 31.30 10.80
C ALA A 351 13.05 30.06 11.44
N LEU A 352 13.45 28.84 11.02
CA LEU A 352 12.96 27.59 11.58
C LEU A 352 13.61 27.19 12.92
N SER A 353 14.49 28.02 13.49
CA SER A 353 15.26 27.68 14.71
C SER A 353 14.43 27.19 15.90
N THR A 354 13.20 27.70 16.08
CA THR A 354 12.29 27.27 17.15
C THR A 354 11.28 26.21 16.69
N ALA A 355 11.18 25.94 15.39
CA ALA A 355 10.22 25.03 14.80
C ALA A 355 10.75 23.60 14.62
N LEU A 356 12.05 23.36 14.80
CA LEU A 356 12.68 22.05 14.52
C LEU A 356 13.17 21.35 15.79
N ARG A 357 12.79 20.08 15.90
CA ARG A 357 13.26 19.13 16.93
C ARG A 357 13.93 17.94 16.26
N ILE A 358 14.68 17.18 17.04
CA ILE A 358 15.36 15.96 16.57
C ILE A 358 15.05 14.80 17.50
N ASP A 359 14.96 13.61 16.91
CA ASP A 359 14.84 12.34 17.62
C ASP A 359 15.64 11.26 16.88
N GLY A 360 16.08 10.23 17.60
CA GLY A 360 16.82 9.10 17.05
C GLY A 360 16.18 7.80 17.50
N LYS A 361 15.60 7.05 16.56
CA LYS A 361 14.92 5.77 16.86
C LYS A 361 15.82 4.55 16.69
N GLY A 362 17.04 4.72 16.18
CA GLY A 362 17.92 3.62 15.83
C GLY A 362 17.16 2.61 14.98
N SER A 363 17.16 1.35 15.44
CA SER A 363 16.46 0.25 14.79
C SER A 363 15.15 -0.18 15.47
N SER A 364 14.59 0.66 16.34
CA SER A 364 13.36 0.33 17.08
C SER A 364 12.09 0.44 16.22
N GLN A 365 12.17 1.13 15.08
CA GLN A 365 11.07 1.38 14.14
C GLN A 365 11.43 0.95 12.70
N ASN A 366 12.16 -0.17 12.57
CA ASN A 366 12.37 -0.81 11.28
C ASN A 366 11.03 -1.24 10.67
N ILE A 367 10.91 -1.04 9.37
CA ILE A 367 9.76 -1.40 8.54
C ILE A 367 10.03 -2.77 7.91
N VAL A 368 11.23 -2.97 7.35
CA VAL A 368 11.60 -4.24 6.71
C VAL A 368 12.31 -5.16 7.73
N GLY A 369 13.27 -4.61 8.47
CA GLY A 369 13.90 -5.27 9.62
C GLY A 369 14.78 -6.47 9.30
N SER A 370 15.16 -6.66 8.02
CA SER A 370 15.90 -7.84 7.60
C SER A 370 17.36 -7.83 8.07
N GLY A 371 17.98 -6.64 8.11
CA GLY A 371 19.37 -6.46 8.55
C GLY A 371 20.40 -6.90 7.49
N THR A 372 20.02 -6.91 6.22
CA THR A 372 20.90 -7.24 5.09
C THR A 372 21.62 -6.02 4.53
N ASP A 373 21.17 -4.82 4.90
CA ASP A 373 21.75 -3.54 4.50
C ASP A 373 21.76 -3.25 2.98
N ASP A 374 20.97 -4.00 2.20
CA ASP A 374 20.80 -3.78 0.76
C ASP A 374 19.62 -2.84 0.45
N VAL A 375 19.14 -2.86 -0.81
CA VAL A 375 18.02 -2.03 -1.29
C VAL A 375 16.71 -2.32 -0.56
N ARG A 376 16.50 -3.55 -0.11
CA ARG A 376 15.30 -3.97 0.64
C ARG A 376 15.21 -3.23 1.97
N ASP A 377 16.35 -3.07 2.66
CA ASP A 377 16.44 -2.33 3.92
C ASP A 377 16.61 -0.82 3.74
N SER A 378 16.52 -0.29 2.51
CA SER A 378 16.70 1.15 2.28
C SER A 378 15.62 2.01 2.95
N LEU A 379 14.42 1.45 3.19
CA LEU A 379 13.36 2.10 3.98
C LEU A 379 13.69 2.18 5.47
N ASP A 380 14.54 1.31 6.00
CA ASP A 380 14.96 1.34 7.40
C ASP A 380 16.04 2.40 7.64
N ARG A 381 16.76 2.79 6.58
CA ARG A 381 17.82 3.82 6.60
C ARG A 381 17.28 5.14 6.06
N ARG A 382 16.28 5.70 6.73
CA ARG A 382 15.55 6.92 6.32
C ARG A 382 15.65 8.05 7.34
N VAL A 383 15.20 9.23 6.91
CA VAL A 383 14.89 10.35 7.80
C VAL A 383 13.42 10.70 7.63
N GLU A 384 12.68 10.74 8.74
CA GLU A 384 11.30 11.17 8.75
C GLU A 384 11.19 12.60 9.24
N PHE A 385 10.28 13.35 8.64
CA PHE A 385 9.95 14.72 9.01
C PHE A 385 8.49 14.72 9.48
N ARG A 386 8.30 14.60 10.80
CA ARG A 386 6.98 14.49 11.40
C ARG A 386 6.44 15.86 11.75
N ALA A 387 5.26 16.21 11.24
CA ALA A 387 4.60 17.45 11.58
C ALA A 387 4.03 17.34 13.01
N VAL A 388 4.35 18.31 13.86
CA VAL A 388 3.96 18.34 15.26
C VAL A 388 3.39 19.71 15.63
N SER A 389 2.70 19.78 16.77
CA SER A 389 2.25 21.06 17.32
C SER A 389 3.45 21.94 17.66
N CYS A 390 3.38 23.23 17.29
CA CYS A 390 4.42 24.21 17.58
C CYS A 390 4.54 24.59 19.06
N ASN A 391 3.58 24.21 19.89
CA ASN A 391 3.51 24.59 21.31
C ASN A 391 4.16 23.58 22.27
N GLY A 392 4.89 22.59 21.75
CA GLY A 392 5.43 21.50 22.57
C GLY A 392 6.78 21.78 23.22
#